data_AF-A0A7R9WQ65-F1
#
_entry.id   AF-A0A7R9WQ65-F1
#
_cell.length_a   1.000
_cell.length_b   1.000
_cell.length_c   1.000
_cell.angle_alpha   90.00
_cell.angle_beta   90.00
_cell.angle_gamma   90.00
#
_symmetry.space_group_name_H-M   'P 1'
#
loop_
_entity.id
_entity.type
_entity.pdbx_description
1 polymer ?
#
loop_
_entity_poly.entity_id
_entity_poly.type
_entity_poly.pdbx_seq_one_letter_code
_entity_poly.pdbx_strand_id
1 'polypeptide(L)'
;PASASMLPQVGLFNGLLLTHRNRVTFASNIPDYVENVLIPNISGVKCSGSTCESPYISKLYWESTCYMFLGSLCLVGLGVGVAAVLAFPNERVLRLRRRIIHCFDVLRCRNYGAYASASPQEAHEYPANDDDGIRTCGEAIEERNTVDGLVQPFTEVVGTTGEAEEGTLSDIITVDHSNIPRDDIAPVLMHKLSKIYPSVGGRPPKKALQELSLHVPKGQCLGFLGKNGSGKTTALKILSGDHDPTSGFALVAGYDAALERIPVFERLGNCAQFDVIWKNCTVQVHLEFFARLKGVSHYQVERVAHTIARAVGLGSNDVYTRKAGALSGGMRRRLSIAMSLVGSPSVLVLDEPTTGLDPSTRNNIWELINSFNSHDRSVIITTHMMLEADALCSRIAIIADGKLKVVGTQQYLKNTYGSGYLLQLNLVQSGRESQERAMDFVRRELHPDAELTARQVKTLNINMPSDLNLERAFRALYGNKSGAEGGINQFVLSQASLEDVFVTLGG
;
A
#
# COMPACT_ATOMS: atom_id res chain seq x y z
N PRO A 1 10.85 -26.04 -44.58
CA PRO A 1 10.59 -27.51 -44.50
C PRO A 1 11.30 -28.09 -43.27
N ALA A 2 10.52 -28.76 -42.42
CA ALA A 2 10.80 -29.33 -41.08
C ALA A 2 12.07 -30.23 -40.99
N SER A 3 12.69 -30.61 -39.86
CA SER A 3 12.28 -30.81 -38.45
C SER A 3 13.51 -31.18 -37.57
N ALA A 4 13.48 -30.81 -36.27
CA ALA A 4 14.10 -31.39 -35.04
C ALA A 4 15.36 -32.31 -35.14
N SER A 5 16.43 -32.19 -34.34
CA SER A 5 16.47 -32.35 -32.87
C SER A 5 17.90 -32.20 -32.26
N MET A 6 17.95 -31.78 -30.98
CA MET A 6 18.98 -31.96 -29.94
C MET A 6 20.33 -31.18 -29.94
N LEU A 7 20.31 -30.08 -29.18
CA LEU A 7 21.28 -29.60 -28.17
C LEU A 7 22.79 -29.86 -28.37
N PRO A 8 23.56 -28.77 -28.49
CA PRO A 8 24.73 -28.58 -27.63
C PRO A 8 24.79 -27.15 -27.03
N GLN A 9 25.60 -27.00 -25.97
CA GLN A 9 26.08 -25.75 -25.32
C GLN A 9 25.45 -25.40 -23.95
N VAL A 10 26.13 -25.84 -22.90
CA VAL A 10 26.24 -25.03 -21.66
C VAL A 10 27.71 -24.67 -21.53
N GLY A 11 28.06 -23.51 -22.08
CA GLY A 11 29.38 -22.91 -21.97
C GLY A 11 29.25 -21.44 -21.58
N LEU A 12 29.91 -21.09 -20.47
CA LEU A 12 30.49 -19.79 -20.14
C LEU A 12 29.56 -18.58 -19.90
N PHE A 13 29.42 -18.24 -18.62
CA PHE A 13 29.63 -16.86 -18.18
C PHE A 13 30.56 -16.88 -16.95
N ASN A 14 31.78 -16.34 -17.13
CA ASN A 14 32.77 -15.95 -16.12
C ASN A 14 33.52 -17.05 -15.31
N GLY A 15 34.33 -17.86 -15.98
CA GLY A 15 35.70 -18.18 -15.53
C GLY A 15 35.91 -19.07 -14.30
N LEU A 16 34.87 -19.75 -13.79
CA LEU A 16 34.99 -20.72 -12.68
C LEU A 16 34.95 -22.16 -13.22
N LEU A 17 36.03 -22.91 -13.01
CA LEU A 17 36.10 -24.35 -13.31
C LEU A 17 36.10 -25.12 -11.99
N LEU A 18 34.96 -25.76 -11.67
CA LEU A 18 34.89 -26.74 -10.60
C LEU A 18 35.56 -28.03 -11.07
N THR A 19 36.61 -28.47 -10.36
CA THR A 19 37.19 -29.80 -10.58
C THR A 19 36.92 -30.70 -9.38
N HIS A 20 36.76 -31.99 -9.66
CA HIS A 20 36.27 -33.02 -8.74
C HIS A 20 37.04 -33.04 -7.40
N ARG A 21 36.32 -33.23 -6.26
CA ARG A 21 36.83 -33.29 -4.86
C ARG A 21 37.26 -31.96 -4.22
N ASN A 22 36.31 -31.05 -3.96
CA ASN A 22 36.48 -29.90 -3.05
C ASN A 22 37.59 -28.89 -3.42
N ARG A 23 37.85 -28.76 -4.72
CA ARG A 23 38.91 -27.90 -5.29
C ARG A 23 38.31 -26.94 -6.30
N VAL A 24 38.53 -25.64 -6.11
CA VAL A 24 38.08 -24.58 -7.04
C VAL A 24 39.30 -23.98 -7.70
N THR A 25 39.30 -24.00 -9.04
CA THR A 25 40.36 -23.43 -9.85
C THR A 25 39.81 -22.22 -10.60
N PHE A 26 40.42 -21.06 -10.38
CA PHE A 26 40.09 -19.84 -11.11
C PHE A 26 40.84 -19.84 -12.45
N ALA A 27 40.18 -19.39 -13.51
CA ALA A 27 40.80 -19.27 -14.84
C ALA A 27 41.96 -18.24 -14.87
N SER A 28 42.07 -17.37 -13.85
CA SER A 28 43.11 -16.35 -13.66
C SER A 28 43.46 -16.20 -12.16
N ASN A 29 44.19 -15.15 -11.77
CA ASN A 29 44.44 -14.81 -10.35
C ASN A 29 43.12 -14.73 -9.55
N ILE A 30 43.21 -15.06 -8.26
CA ILE A 30 42.09 -14.99 -7.32
C ILE A 30 41.57 -13.55 -7.30
N PRO A 31 40.26 -13.29 -7.49
CA PRO A 31 39.71 -11.94 -7.41
C PRO A 31 39.87 -11.34 -6.00
N ASP A 32 40.23 -10.05 -5.91
CA ASP A 32 40.54 -9.36 -4.65
C ASP A 32 39.45 -9.49 -3.57
N TYR A 33 38.18 -9.58 -3.97
CA TYR A 33 37.07 -9.76 -3.02
C TYR A 33 37.03 -11.17 -2.41
N VAL A 34 37.47 -12.20 -3.15
CA VAL A 34 37.57 -13.58 -2.65
C VAL A 34 38.71 -13.66 -1.65
N GLU A 35 39.86 -13.07 -1.99
CA GLU A 35 41.07 -13.04 -1.18
C GLU A 35 40.90 -12.26 0.12
N ASN A 36 40.32 -11.06 0.06
CA ASN A 36 40.29 -10.15 1.20
C ASN A 36 39.00 -10.23 2.04
N VAL A 37 37.92 -10.84 1.54
CA VAL A 37 36.61 -10.83 2.23
C VAL A 37 36.08 -12.24 2.50
N LEU A 38 36.19 -13.17 1.56
CA LEU A 38 35.60 -14.51 1.72
C LEU A 38 36.53 -15.49 2.42
N ILE A 39 37.80 -15.56 2.01
CA ILE A 39 38.79 -16.48 2.58
C ILE A 39 39.02 -16.26 4.09
N PRO A 40 39.14 -15.02 4.61
CA PRO A 40 39.34 -14.78 6.04
C PRO A 40 38.14 -15.20 6.91
N ASN A 41 36.94 -15.25 6.32
CA ASN A 41 35.69 -15.53 7.03
C ASN A 41 35.30 -17.02 7.01
N ILE A 42 36.12 -17.90 6.44
CA ILE A 42 35.85 -19.33 6.33
C ILE A 42 37.04 -20.12 6.86
N SER A 43 36.83 -20.81 7.97
CA SER A 43 37.84 -21.63 8.62
C SER A 43 38.28 -22.82 7.75
N GLY A 44 39.59 -23.00 7.58
CA GLY A 44 40.17 -24.18 6.93
C GLY A 44 40.32 -24.10 5.41
N VAL A 45 40.27 -22.89 4.82
CA VAL A 45 40.60 -22.67 3.40
C VAL A 45 42.11 -22.59 3.23
N LYS A 46 42.67 -23.38 2.30
CA LYS A 46 44.07 -23.28 1.86
C LYS A 46 44.09 -22.90 0.38
N CYS A 47 44.75 -21.80 0.05
CA CYS A 47 44.91 -21.35 -1.34
C CYS A 47 46.39 -21.37 -1.75
N SER A 48 46.66 -21.83 -2.97
CA SER A 48 47.98 -21.74 -3.60
C SER A 48 47.81 -21.30 -5.06
N GLY A 49 48.30 -20.11 -5.40
CA GLY A 49 48.14 -19.54 -6.75
C GLY A 49 46.66 -19.31 -7.09
N SER A 50 46.20 -19.80 -8.25
CA SER A 50 44.81 -19.69 -8.70
C SER A 50 43.88 -20.82 -8.20
N THR A 51 44.32 -21.61 -7.22
CA THR A 51 43.57 -22.78 -6.73
C THR A 51 43.34 -22.69 -5.22
N CYS A 52 42.11 -22.97 -4.78
CA CYS A 52 41.73 -23.04 -3.38
C CYS A 52 41.08 -24.39 -3.03
N GLU A 53 41.41 -24.90 -1.84
CA GLU A 53 40.89 -26.14 -1.25
C GLU A 53 40.18 -25.87 0.08
N SER A 54 39.00 -26.46 0.26
CA SER A 54 38.26 -26.44 1.52
C SER A 54 37.18 -27.52 1.54
N PRO A 55 36.96 -28.21 2.67
CA PRO A 55 35.83 -29.14 2.81
C PRO A 55 34.45 -28.44 2.74
N TYR A 56 34.40 -27.10 2.79
CA TYR A 56 33.16 -26.30 2.75
C TYR A 56 33.01 -25.45 1.46
N ILE A 57 33.80 -25.73 0.41
CA ILE A 57 33.88 -24.90 -0.80
C ILE A 57 32.58 -24.87 -1.64
N SER A 58 31.70 -25.87 -1.48
CA SER A 58 30.35 -25.85 -2.06
C SER A 58 29.50 -24.67 -1.57
N LYS A 59 29.75 -24.22 -0.33
CA LYS A 59 29.14 -23.04 0.27
C LYS A 59 29.70 -21.75 -0.34
N LEU A 60 31.01 -21.72 -0.64
CA LEU A 60 31.69 -20.60 -1.32
C LEU A 60 31.20 -20.40 -2.75
N TYR A 61 31.05 -21.49 -3.51
CA TYR A 61 30.49 -21.50 -4.85
C TYR A 61 29.05 -20.97 -4.85
N TRP A 62 28.24 -21.42 -3.88
CA TRP A 62 26.84 -21.00 -3.78
C TRP A 62 26.70 -19.52 -3.39
N GLU A 63 27.45 -19.06 -2.41
CA GLU A 63 27.44 -17.66 -2.00
C GLU A 63 27.97 -16.73 -3.11
N SER A 64 29.02 -17.13 -3.84
CA SER A 64 29.56 -16.37 -4.97
C SER A 64 28.59 -16.32 -6.16
N THR A 65 27.90 -17.44 -6.44
CA THR A 65 26.90 -17.49 -7.52
C THR A 65 25.66 -16.67 -7.15
N CYS A 66 25.22 -16.67 -5.89
CA CYS A 66 24.14 -15.82 -5.39
C CYS A 66 24.49 -14.33 -5.47
N TYR A 67 25.72 -13.94 -5.13
CA TYR A 67 26.18 -12.55 -5.27
C TYR A 67 26.20 -12.10 -6.74
N MET A 68 26.66 -12.96 -7.66
CA MET A 68 26.68 -12.63 -9.08
C MET A 68 25.28 -12.61 -9.70
N PHE A 69 24.36 -13.50 -9.27
CA PHE A 69 22.95 -13.47 -9.72
C PHE A 69 22.19 -12.26 -9.18
N LEU A 70 22.45 -11.86 -7.93
CA LEU A 70 21.90 -10.63 -7.34
C LEU A 70 22.49 -9.37 -7.99
N GLY A 71 23.77 -9.40 -8.35
CA GLY A 71 24.45 -8.33 -9.10
C GLY A 71 23.92 -8.18 -10.53
N SER A 72 23.61 -9.28 -11.21
CA SER A 72 23.05 -9.26 -12.57
C SER A 72 21.55 -8.93 -12.60
N LEU A 73 20.78 -9.24 -11.55
CA LEU A 73 19.42 -8.68 -11.38
C LEU A 73 19.44 -7.16 -11.12
N CYS A 74 20.44 -6.65 -10.39
CA CYS A 74 20.59 -5.21 -10.14
C CYS A 74 20.96 -4.41 -11.41
N LEU A 75 21.64 -5.03 -12.38
CA LEU A 75 22.05 -4.37 -13.63
C LEU A 75 20.90 -4.17 -14.64
N VAL A 76 19.77 -4.88 -14.49
CA VAL A 76 18.61 -4.74 -15.40
C VAL A 76 17.54 -3.78 -14.86
N GLY A 77 17.70 -3.23 -13.66
CA GLY A 77 16.85 -2.13 -13.21
C GLY A 77 16.89 -1.92 -11.71
N LEU A 78 17.85 -1.11 -11.25
CA LEU A 78 17.75 -0.13 -10.17
C LEU A 78 19.17 0.33 -9.80
N GLY A 79 19.42 1.64 -9.94
CA GLY A 79 20.74 2.23 -9.78
C GLY A 79 21.32 2.12 -8.36
N VAL A 80 22.63 1.86 -8.32
CA VAL A 80 23.71 2.31 -7.41
C VAL A 80 23.52 2.28 -5.87
N GLY A 81 22.32 2.30 -5.29
CA GLY A 81 22.11 2.34 -3.84
C GLY A 81 22.27 1.01 -3.10
N VAL A 82 22.13 -0.13 -3.80
CA VAL A 82 22.16 -1.47 -3.17
C VAL A 82 23.57 -1.91 -2.77
N ALA A 83 24.60 -1.45 -3.49
CA ALA A 83 25.98 -1.81 -3.22
C ALA A 83 26.51 -1.20 -1.90
N ALA A 84 26.04 0.00 -1.52
CA ALA A 84 26.50 0.68 -0.31
C ALA A 84 25.85 0.12 0.98
N VAL A 85 24.61 -0.38 0.90
CA VAL A 85 23.89 -0.96 2.06
C VAL A 85 24.41 -2.36 2.41
N LEU A 86 25.02 -3.07 1.46
CA LEU A 86 25.60 -4.39 1.67
C LEU A 86 27.00 -4.38 2.34
N ALA A 87 27.58 -3.20 2.59
CA ALA A 87 28.91 -3.05 3.17
C ALA A 87 28.93 -2.86 4.71
N PHE A 88 27.78 -2.72 5.37
CA PHE A 88 27.71 -2.50 6.82
C PHE A 88 27.13 -3.71 7.59
N PRO A 89 27.87 -4.27 8.57
CA PRO A 89 27.40 -5.40 9.38
C PRO A 89 26.46 -4.90 10.47
N ASN A 90 25.20 -4.64 10.12
CA ASN A 90 24.13 -4.41 11.10
C ASN A 90 23.31 -5.71 11.24
N GLU A 91 23.06 -6.17 12.47
CA GLU A 91 22.29 -7.40 12.74
C GLU A 91 20.93 -7.43 12.03
N ARG A 92 20.26 -6.29 11.90
CA ARG A 92 18.96 -6.20 11.21
C ARG A 92 19.09 -6.48 9.72
N VAL A 93 20.17 -5.98 9.09
CA VAL A 93 20.50 -6.24 7.68
C VAL A 93 20.85 -7.72 7.48
N LEU A 94 21.61 -8.31 8.40
CA LEU A 94 21.94 -9.74 8.36
C LEU A 94 20.71 -10.64 8.52
N ARG A 95 19.77 -10.28 9.39
CA ARG A 95 18.48 -11.00 9.54
C ARG A 95 17.63 -10.91 8.28
N LEU A 96 17.52 -9.72 7.67
CA LEU A 96 16.81 -9.54 6.39
C LEU A 96 17.48 -10.35 5.28
N ARG A 97 18.82 -10.33 5.19
CA ARG A 97 19.60 -11.14 4.24
C ARG A 97 19.32 -12.64 4.41
N ARG A 98 19.33 -13.16 5.64
CA ARG A 98 18.99 -14.57 5.91
C ARG A 98 17.55 -14.90 5.50
N ARG A 99 16.59 -14.01 5.78
CA ARG A 99 15.19 -14.17 5.35
C ARG A 99 15.07 -14.23 3.83
N ILE A 100 15.72 -13.31 3.11
CA ILE A 100 15.70 -13.25 1.64
C ILE A 100 16.29 -14.54 1.04
N ILE A 101 17.46 -14.99 1.51
CA ILE A 101 18.11 -16.23 1.02
C ILE A 101 17.19 -17.44 1.22
N HIS A 102 16.63 -17.59 2.42
CA HIS A 102 15.71 -18.69 2.73
C HIS A 102 14.39 -18.62 1.92
N CYS A 103 13.93 -17.43 1.55
CA CYS A 103 12.78 -17.27 0.64
C CYS A 103 13.10 -17.74 -0.79
N PHE A 104 14.29 -17.42 -1.30
CA PHE A 104 14.71 -17.86 -2.64
C PHE A 104 14.92 -19.38 -2.71
N ASP A 105 15.39 -20.01 -1.64
CA ASP A 105 15.52 -21.47 -1.58
C ASP A 105 14.16 -22.18 -1.72
N VAL A 106 13.08 -21.62 -1.17
CA VAL A 106 11.72 -22.18 -1.34
C VAL A 106 11.15 -21.97 -2.74
N LEU A 107 11.41 -20.81 -3.36
CA LEU A 107 11.07 -20.59 -4.77
C LEU A 107 11.81 -21.58 -5.68
N ARG A 108 13.02 -22.02 -5.31
CA ARG A 108 13.78 -23.06 -6.00
C ARG A 108 13.25 -24.47 -5.72
N CYS A 109 13.06 -24.85 -4.45
CA CYS A 109 12.61 -26.20 -4.08
C CYS A 109 11.24 -26.56 -4.70
N ARG A 110 10.31 -25.60 -4.80
CA ARG A 110 8.99 -25.85 -5.43
C ARG A 110 9.02 -25.81 -6.96
N ASN A 111 9.89 -25.00 -7.59
CA ASN A 111 10.07 -25.05 -9.05
C ASN A 111 10.82 -26.32 -9.50
N TYR A 112 11.73 -26.86 -8.67
CA TYR A 112 12.37 -28.16 -8.93
C TYR A 112 11.44 -29.35 -8.66
N GLY A 113 10.49 -29.24 -7.72
CA GLY A 113 9.45 -30.24 -7.51
C GLY A 113 8.53 -30.46 -8.72
N ALA A 114 8.44 -29.50 -9.64
CA ALA A 114 7.71 -29.65 -10.90
C ALA A 114 8.51 -30.35 -12.03
N TYR A 115 9.82 -30.57 -11.84
CA TYR A 115 10.68 -31.35 -12.75
C TYR A 115 11.01 -32.75 -12.20
N ALA A 116 10.70 -33.03 -10.92
CA ALA A 116 10.96 -34.32 -10.27
C ALA A 116 9.80 -35.34 -10.37
N SER A 117 8.89 -35.16 -11.33
CA SER A 117 7.91 -36.20 -11.69
C SER A 117 8.42 -37.02 -12.89
N ALA A 118 9.54 -37.73 -12.68
CA ALA A 118 9.97 -38.80 -13.57
C ALA A 118 10.69 -39.88 -12.74
N SER A 119 10.09 -41.08 -12.74
CA SER A 119 10.55 -42.37 -12.19
C SER A 119 10.76 -42.51 -10.67
N PRO A 120 9.97 -43.38 -10.00
CA PRO A 120 10.26 -43.88 -8.65
C PRO A 120 11.04 -45.19 -8.76
N GLN A 121 12.28 -45.24 -8.25
CA GLN A 121 12.94 -46.47 -7.83
C GLN A 121 14.14 -46.11 -6.97
N GLU A 122 14.36 -46.93 -5.94
CA GLU A 122 15.42 -46.84 -4.91
C GLU A 122 15.06 -46.00 -3.68
N ALA A 123 14.20 -46.62 -2.86
CA ALA A 123 14.21 -46.46 -1.42
C ALA A 123 15.54 -46.99 -0.86
N HIS A 124 16.25 -46.17 -0.10
CA HIS A 124 17.26 -46.63 0.84
C HIS A 124 16.97 -46.04 2.22
N GLU A 125 16.54 -46.93 3.11
CA GLU A 125 16.55 -46.78 4.56
C GLU A 125 17.96 -46.51 5.07
N TYR A 126 18.09 -45.65 6.11
CA TYR A 126 19.01 -45.80 7.25
C TYR A 126 18.75 -44.66 8.27
N PRO A 127 19.12 -44.82 9.56
CA PRO A 127 18.16 -44.94 10.64
C PRO A 127 18.13 -43.75 11.60
N ALA A 128 17.10 -43.73 12.45
CA ALA A 128 17.04 -42.93 13.66
C ALA A 128 18.03 -43.47 14.70
N ASN A 129 18.80 -42.55 15.30
CA ASN A 129 19.27 -42.51 16.70
C ASN A 129 20.45 -41.54 16.79
N ASP A 130 20.28 -40.42 17.49
CA ASP A 130 20.79 -40.28 18.86
C ASP A 130 20.53 -38.86 19.37
N ASP A 131 20.01 -38.85 20.60
CA ASP A 131 19.87 -37.70 21.48
C ASP A 131 21.23 -37.02 21.69
N ASP A 132 21.27 -35.68 21.55
CA ASP A 132 22.08 -34.88 22.47
C ASP A 132 21.48 -33.51 22.68
N GLY A 133 21.26 -33.20 23.97
CA GLY A 133 20.36 -32.17 24.45
C GLY A 133 20.83 -30.74 24.19
N ILE A 134 19.86 -29.89 23.85
CA ILE A 134 19.92 -28.46 24.13
C ILE A 134 18.59 -28.05 24.76
N ARG A 135 18.69 -27.70 26.05
CA ARG A 135 17.66 -27.08 26.89
C ARG A 135 16.92 -25.98 26.13
N THR A 136 15.66 -26.21 25.82
CA THR A 136 14.75 -25.16 25.37
C THR A 136 14.30 -24.34 26.57
N CYS A 137 14.73 -23.08 26.61
CA CYS A 137 14.07 -22.04 27.39
C CYS A 137 12.69 -21.79 26.76
N GLY A 138 11.72 -22.62 27.12
CA GLY A 138 10.31 -22.40 26.90
C GLY A 138 9.72 -21.87 28.20
N GLU A 139 9.67 -20.55 28.33
CA GLU A 139 8.77 -19.78 29.20
C GLU A 139 9.14 -18.30 29.03
N ALA A 140 8.15 -17.43 28.88
CA ALA A 140 8.22 -16.03 28.48
C ALA A 140 8.40 -15.76 26.97
N ILE A 141 7.35 -16.01 26.18
CA ILE A 141 6.70 -15.07 25.22
C ILE A 141 5.33 -15.73 24.91
N GLU A 142 4.45 -15.77 25.90
CA GLU A 142 3.02 -15.99 25.72
C GLU A 142 2.32 -14.75 26.28
N GLU A 143 2.34 -13.68 25.50
CA GLU A 143 1.39 -12.56 25.55
C GLU A 143 1.79 -11.61 24.42
N ARG A 144 0.82 -11.22 23.58
CA ARG A 144 0.95 -10.45 22.32
C ARG A 144 1.25 -11.29 21.07
N ASN A 145 0.24 -12.02 20.60
CA ASN A 145 -0.11 -12.14 19.18
C ASN A 145 -1.30 -13.11 19.03
N THR A 146 -2.47 -12.73 19.55
CA THR A 146 -3.73 -13.37 19.17
C THR A 146 -4.14 -12.85 17.78
N VAL A 147 -4.12 -13.75 16.80
CA VAL A 147 -4.53 -13.53 15.40
C VAL A 147 -6.05 -13.64 15.24
N ASP A 148 -6.81 -13.55 16.34
CA ASP A 148 -8.25 -13.76 16.36
C ASP A 148 -9.07 -12.49 16.02
N GLY A 149 -8.42 -11.33 15.90
CA GLY A 149 -9.10 -10.05 15.61
C GLY A 149 -9.60 -9.87 14.17
N LEU A 150 -9.35 -10.81 13.26
CA LEU A 150 -9.81 -10.71 11.87
C LEU A 150 -11.18 -11.38 11.63
N VAL A 151 -11.75 -12.10 12.61
CA VAL A 151 -13.01 -12.82 12.44
C VAL A 151 -13.82 -12.84 13.74
N GLN A 152 -14.51 -11.74 14.08
CA GLN A 152 -15.74 -11.81 14.88
C GLN A 152 -16.77 -10.79 14.36
N PRO A 153 -18.05 -11.18 14.16
CA PRO A 153 -19.12 -10.24 13.84
C PRO A 153 -19.59 -9.58 15.14
N PHE A 154 -19.31 -8.28 15.32
CA PHE A 154 -19.84 -7.52 16.46
C PHE A 154 -20.86 -6.50 15.99
N THR A 155 -22.12 -6.84 16.25
CA THR A 155 -23.22 -5.91 16.47
C THR A 155 -23.06 -5.30 17.87
N GLU A 156 -22.76 -4.01 17.98
CA GLU A 156 -23.33 -3.14 19.02
C GLU A 156 -23.06 -1.66 18.71
N VAL A 157 -24.13 -0.88 18.82
CA VAL A 157 -24.20 0.56 18.60
C VAL A 157 -24.11 1.24 19.97
N VAL A 158 -23.05 2.00 20.22
CA VAL A 158 -22.94 3.08 21.24
C VAL A 158 -21.80 3.98 20.75
N GLY A 159 -21.88 5.28 20.48
CA GLY A 159 -22.69 6.33 21.10
C GLY A 159 -21.86 7.08 22.14
N THR A 160 -20.97 8.00 21.74
CA THR A 160 -20.57 9.15 22.58
C THR A 160 -19.82 10.20 21.76
N THR A 161 -20.41 11.39 21.75
CA THR A 161 -19.85 12.67 21.36
C THR A 161 -18.76 13.09 22.34
N GLY A 162 -17.56 13.34 21.83
CA GLY A 162 -16.48 14.03 22.56
C GLY A 162 -15.77 14.95 21.58
N GLU A 163 -16.02 16.24 21.70
CA GLU A 163 -15.27 17.29 21.01
C GLU A 163 -13.81 17.20 21.48
N ALA A 164 -12.92 16.78 20.58
CA ALA A 164 -11.48 16.81 20.82
C ALA A 164 -10.95 18.16 20.32
N GLU A 165 -10.44 18.97 21.24
CA GLU A 165 -9.82 20.27 20.99
C GLU A 165 -8.71 20.17 19.92
N GLU A 166 -8.79 21.02 18.91
CA GLU A 166 -7.82 21.15 17.83
C GLU A 166 -6.49 21.71 18.36
N GLY A 167 -5.52 20.83 18.60
CA GLY A 167 -4.11 21.22 18.71
C GLY A 167 -3.60 21.76 17.38
N THR A 168 -3.11 23.00 17.36
CA THR A 168 -2.65 23.66 16.13
C THR A 168 -1.41 22.96 15.61
N LEU A 169 -1.32 22.74 14.28
CA LEU A 169 -0.16 22.14 13.60
C LEU A 169 1.18 22.82 13.99
N SER A 170 1.15 24.09 14.40
CA SER A 170 2.30 24.85 14.91
C SER A 170 2.95 24.23 16.15
N ASP A 171 2.17 23.58 17.02
CA ASP A 171 2.63 23.16 18.34
C ASP A 171 3.41 21.83 18.26
N ILE A 172 3.17 21.06 17.20
CA ILE A 172 3.93 19.84 16.85
C ILE A 172 5.26 20.18 16.14
N ILE A 173 5.34 21.36 15.50
CA ILE A 173 6.44 21.74 14.58
C ILE A 173 7.71 22.26 15.30
N THR A 174 7.62 22.60 16.59
CA THR A 174 8.77 23.13 17.36
C THR A 174 9.53 22.07 18.16
N VAL A 175 9.06 20.82 18.15
CA VAL A 175 9.67 19.76 18.96
C VAL A 175 10.76 19.05 18.15
N ASP A 176 11.99 19.12 18.65
CA ASP A 176 13.11 18.30 18.21
C ASP A 176 12.69 16.81 18.28
N HIS A 177 12.44 16.19 17.12
CA HIS A 177 11.96 14.81 17.00
C HIS A 177 12.94 13.76 17.56
N SER A 178 14.13 14.17 18.00
CA SER A 178 15.05 13.31 18.74
C SER A 178 14.54 12.94 20.15
N ASN A 179 13.64 13.75 20.74
CA ASN A 179 13.20 13.60 22.14
C ASN A 179 11.73 13.20 22.33
N ILE A 180 10.96 12.99 21.25
CA ILE A 180 9.58 12.49 21.37
C ILE A 180 9.62 10.96 21.46
N PRO A 181 8.95 10.34 22.44
CA PRO A 181 8.76 8.89 22.45
C PRO A 181 8.15 8.46 21.11
N ARG A 182 8.79 7.51 20.42
CA ARG A 182 8.39 7.11 19.05
C ARG A 182 6.93 6.65 18.94
N ASP A 183 6.34 6.22 20.06
CA ASP A 183 4.94 5.78 20.15
C ASP A 183 3.92 6.93 20.14
N ASP A 184 4.35 8.16 20.48
CA ASP A 184 3.54 9.39 20.51
C ASP A 184 3.57 10.13 19.16
N ILE A 185 4.50 9.77 18.27
CA ILE A 185 4.57 10.34 16.92
C ILE A 185 3.43 9.75 16.08
N ALA A 186 2.69 10.61 15.37
CA ALA A 186 1.68 10.19 14.42
C ALA A 186 2.25 9.10 13.47
N PRO A 187 1.53 7.99 13.21
CA PRO A 187 2.04 6.89 12.40
C PRO A 187 2.58 7.29 11.04
N VAL A 188 2.07 8.38 10.46
CA VAL A 188 2.72 9.03 9.33
C VAL A 188 2.86 10.52 9.60
N LEU A 189 4.06 11.05 9.37
CA LEU A 189 4.34 12.48 9.38
C LEU A 189 5.12 12.84 8.11
N MET A 190 4.68 13.85 7.39
CA MET A 190 5.41 14.48 6.30
C MET A 190 5.65 15.93 6.69
N HIS A 191 6.91 16.36 6.68
CA HIS A 191 7.28 17.73 7.02
C HIS A 191 8.04 18.39 5.88
N LYS A 192 7.44 19.45 5.31
CA LYS A 192 7.96 20.24 4.19
C LYS A 192 8.49 19.37 3.03
N LEU A 193 7.81 18.25 2.79
CA LEU A 193 8.24 17.24 1.85
C LEU A 193 8.22 17.79 0.42
N SER A 194 9.38 17.80 -0.22
CA SER A 194 9.53 18.30 -1.59
C SER A 194 10.24 17.29 -2.47
N LYS A 195 9.86 17.24 -3.74
CA LYS A 195 10.48 16.35 -4.72
C LYS A 195 10.57 17.05 -6.07
N ILE A 196 11.80 17.15 -6.57
CA ILE A 196 12.10 17.66 -7.90
C ILE A 196 12.69 16.52 -8.70
N TYR A 197 12.05 16.18 -9.82
CA TYR A 197 12.63 15.27 -10.79
C TYR A 197 13.53 16.05 -11.75
N PRO A 198 14.76 15.58 -11.99
CA PRO A 198 15.70 16.26 -12.87
C PRO A 198 15.15 16.31 -14.30
N SER A 199 15.63 17.29 -15.06
CA SER A 199 15.34 17.41 -16.50
C SER A 199 15.80 16.16 -17.24
N VAL A 200 14.90 15.51 -17.97
CA VAL A 200 15.23 14.43 -18.91
C VAL A 200 14.79 14.86 -20.31
N GLY A 201 15.72 14.82 -21.28
CA GLY A 201 15.42 15.09 -22.69
C GLY A 201 15.03 16.54 -23.00
N GLY A 202 15.67 17.53 -22.36
CA GLY A 202 15.46 18.96 -22.63
C GLY A 202 14.20 19.58 -22.03
N ARG A 203 13.45 18.85 -21.20
CA ARG A 203 12.28 19.37 -20.47
C ARG A 203 12.71 20.05 -19.17
N PRO A 204 12.05 21.14 -18.75
CA PRO A 204 12.37 21.77 -17.46
C PRO A 204 12.19 20.78 -16.30
N PRO A 205 12.97 20.93 -15.21
CA PRO A 205 12.84 20.09 -14.02
C PRO A 205 11.42 20.16 -13.46
N LYS A 206 10.83 19.00 -13.17
CA LYS A 206 9.45 18.91 -12.70
C LYS A 206 9.41 18.88 -11.18
N LYS A 207 8.87 19.93 -10.58
CA LYS A 207 8.52 19.96 -9.15
C LYS A 207 7.26 19.13 -8.93
N ALA A 208 7.44 17.90 -8.44
CA ALA A 208 6.32 16.99 -8.19
C ALA A 208 5.68 17.21 -6.82
N LEU A 209 6.46 17.63 -5.83
CA LEU A 209 5.99 18.02 -4.50
C LEU A 209 6.72 19.28 -4.04
N GLN A 210 6.01 20.16 -3.35
CA GLN A 210 6.48 21.46 -2.88
C GLN A 210 5.99 21.69 -1.44
N GLU A 211 6.90 21.49 -0.48
CA GLU A 211 6.70 21.74 0.95
C GLU A 211 5.45 21.07 1.57
N LEU A 212 5.12 19.87 1.11
CA LEU A 212 3.97 19.10 1.60
C LEU A 212 4.15 18.76 3.08
N SER A 213 3.27 19.31 3.93
CA SER A 213 3.29 19.06 5.38
C SER A 213 1.94 18.54 5.84
N LEU A 214 1.91 17.34 6.41
CA LEU A 214 0.70 16.73 6.97
C LEU A 214 1.06 15.54 7.87
N HIS A 215 0.11 15.13 8.71
CA HIS A 215 0.25 13.94 9.55
C HIS A 215 -1.01 13.07 9.46
N VAL A 216 -0.85 11.77 9.69
CA VAL A 216 -1.94 10.79 9.76
C VAL A 216 -1.89 10.11 11.13
N PRO A 217 -2.85 10.42 12.02
CA PRO A 217 -2.99 9.77 13.32
C PRO A 217 -3.33 8.27 13.22
N LYS A 218 -3.16 7.54 14.33
CA LYS A 218 -3.66 6.17 14.50
C LYS A 218 -5.19 6.17 14.39
N GLY A 219 -5.76 5.10 13.84
CA GLY A 219 -7.20 4.94 13.61
C GLY A 219 -7.77 5.77 12.46
N GLN A 220 -6.95 6.57 11.75
CA GLN A 220 -7.43 7.42 10.66
C GLN A 220 -7.06 6.87 9.28
N CYS A 221 -8.03 6.97 8.37
CA CYS A 221 -7.82 6.78 6.94
C CYS A 221 -7.73 8.16 6.26
N LEU A 222 -6.59 8.48 5.68
CA LEU A 222 -6.38 9.71 4.90
C LEU A 222 -6.56 9.45 3.40
N GLY A 223 -7.48 10.18 2.78
CA GLY A 223 -7.65 10.21 1.33
C GLY A 223 -6.82 11.32 0.69
N PHE A 224 -5.88 10.98 -0.18
CA PHE A 224 -5.23 11.93 -1.07
C PHE A 224 -6.04 12.08 -2.36
N LEU A 225 -6.67 13.25 -2.52
CA LEU A 225 -7.45 13.63 -3.69
C LEU A 225 -6.67 14.65 -4.53
N GLY A 226 -6.80 14.59 -5.85
CA GLY A 226 -6.06 15.48 -6.76
C GLY A 226 -6.14 15.00 -8.20
N LYS A 227 -5.90 15.91 -9.15
CA LYS A 227 -5.75 15.55 -10.58
C LYS A 227 -4.58 14.60 -10.80
N ASN A 228 -4.58 13.92 -11.95
CA ASN A 228 -3.41 13.17 -12.39
C ASN A 228 -2.21 14.10 -12.54
N GLY A 229 -1.07 13.67 -11.98
CA GLY A 229 0.14 14.49 -11.96
C GLY A 229 0.23 15.52 -10.83
N SER A 230 -0.72 15.58 -9.90
CA SER A 230 -0.67 16.51 -8.76
C SER A 230 0.39 16.16 -7.69
N GLY A 231 1.01 14.99 -7.74
CA GLY A 231 2.07 14.57 -6.82
C GLY A 231 1.70 13.45 -5.85
N LYS A 232 0.44 12.99 -5.84
CA LYS A 232 -0.09 11.89 -4.99
C LYS A 232 0.82 10.66 -4.92
N THR A 233 1.03 10.00 -6.05
CA THR A 233 1.88 8.81 -6.16
C THR A 233 3.34 9.11 -5.79
N THR A 234 3.83 10.34 -6.01
CA THR A 234 5.19 10.73 -5.58
C THR A 234 5.29 10.78 -4.06
N ALA A 235 4.28 11.29 -3.36
CA ALA A 235 4.26 11.30 -1.90
C ALA A 235 4.26 9.85 -1.35
N LEU A 236 3.43 8.97 -1.92
CA LEU A 236 3.40 7.56 -1.51
C LEU A 236 4.71 6.82 -1.79
N LYS A 237 5.38 7.12 -2.89
CA LYS A 237 6.70 6.56 -3.22
C LYS A 237 7.79 7.00 -2.24
N ILE A 238 7.68 8.21 -1.71
CA ILE A 238 8.61 8.68 -0.67
C ILE A 238 8.30 7.98 0.66
N LEU A 239 7.03 7.88 1.05
CA LEU A 239 6.63 7.14 2.25
C LEU A 239 7.05 5.66 2.22
N SER A 240 6.99 5.04 1.04
CA SER A 240 7.41 3.66 0.83
C SER A 240 8.90 3.46 0.59
N GLY A 241 9.72 4.52 0.69
CA GLY A 241 11.18 4.44 0.52
C GLY A 241 11.65 4.10 -0.90
N ASP A 242 10.77 4.18 -1.90
CA ASP A 242 11.08 3.98 -3.32
C ASP A 242 11.82 5.20 -3.89
N HIS A 243 11.49 6.40 -3.41
CA HIS A 243 12.12 7.64 -3.83
C HIS A 243 12.56 8.46 -2.62
N ASP A 244 13.79 8.95 -2.61
CA ASP A 244 14.24 9.89 -1.58
C ASP A 244 13.63 11.29 -1.82
N PRO A 245 13.26 12.04 -0.77
CA PRO A 245 12.83 13.43 -0.91
C PRO A 245 14.00 14.31 -1.40
N THR A 246 13.69 15.39 -2.11
CA THR A 246 14.68 16.43 -2.44
C THR A 246 14.97 17.33 -1.24
N SER A 247 13.94 17.61 -0.44
CA SER A 247 14.06 18.31 0.85
C SER A 247 12.87 17.95 1.74
N GLY A 248 13.00 18.25 3.04
CA GLY A 248 12.06 17.78 4.06
C GLY A 248 12.28 16.31 4.41
N PHE A 249 11.41 15.76 5.25
CA PHE A 249 11.49 14.37 5.70
C PHE A 249 10.10 13.77 5.86
N ALA A 250 10.05 12.44 5.88
CA ALA A 250 8.84 11.69 6.13
C ALA A 250 9.12 10.59 7.16
N LEU A 251 8.29 10.53 8.21
CA LEU A 251 8.34 9.48 9.22
C LEU A 251 7.19 8.51 9.01
N VAL A 252 7.49 7.21 9.11
CA VAL A 252 6.52 6.11 9.12
C VAL A 252 6.75 5.29 10.39
N ALA A 253 5.73 5.26 11.25
CA ALA A 253 5.76 4.63 12.57
C ALA A 253 6.99 5.04 13.40
N GLY A 254 7.35 6.34 13.35
CA GLY A 254 8.49 6.91 14.07
C GLY A 254 9.87 6.65 13.44
N TYR A 255 9.93 6.11 12.22
CA TYR A 255 11.18 5.87 11.48
C TYR A 255 11.25 6.73 10.22
N ASP A 256 12.41 7.30 9.92
CA ASP A 256 12.59 8.07 8.69
C ASP A 256 12.54 7.18 7.44
N ALA A 257 11.66 7.51 6.48
CA ALA A 257 11.43 6.72 5.28
C ALA A 257 12.63 6.63 4.34
N ALA A 258 13.51 7.64 4.33
CA ALA A 258 14.71 7.67 3.50
C ALA A 258 15.89 6.99 4.21
N LEU A 259 16.06 7.27 5.51
CA LEU A 259 17.23 6.85 6.30
C LEU A 259 17.07 5.48 6.98
N GLU A 260 15.86 5.13 7.44
CA GLU A 260 15.56 3.93 8.24
C GLU A 260 14.63 2.95 7.50
N ARG A 261 15.01 2.54 6.27
CA ARG A 261 14.14 1.76 5.38
C ARG A 261 13.67 0.40 5.92
N ILE A 262 14.54 -0.34 6.61
CA ILE A 262 14.19 -1.69 7.12
C ILE A 262 13.01 -1.65 8.11
N PRO A 263 13.06 -0.86 9.21
CA PRO A 263 11.94 -0.80 10.14
C PRO A 263 10.66 -0.21 9.53
N VAL A 264 10.79 0.67 8.53
CA VAL A 264 9.66 1.15 7.72
C VAL A 264 9.05 0.00 6.92
N PHE A 265 9.87 -0.81 6.22
CA PHE A 265 9.40 -1.96 5.45
C PHE A 265 8.75 -3.04 6.31
N GLU A 266 9.11 -3.19 7.58
CA GLU A 266 8.42 -4.10 8.49
C GLU A 266 7.01 -3.60 8.85
N ARG A 267 6.83 -2.29 8.94
CA ARG A 267 5.60 -1.63 9.46
C ARG A 267 4.66 -1.10 8.38
N LEU A 268 5.14 -0.96 7.15
CA LEU A 268 4.40 -0.41 6.02
C LEU A 268 3.91 -1.49 5.07
N GLY A 269 2.60 -1.57 4.85
CA GLY A 269 1.99 -2.25 3.71
C GLY A 269 1.90 -1.30 2.54
N ASN A 270 2.37 -1.70 1.36
CA ASN A 270 2.30 -0.86 0.15
C ASN A 270 1.62 -1.62 -0.98
N CYS A 271 0.50 -1.09 -1.47
CA CYS A 271 -0.14 -1.53 -2.72
C CYS A 271 0.08 -0.43 -3.76
N ALA A 272 1.05 -0.62 -4.65
CA ALA A 272 1.35 0.32 -5.74
C ALA A 272 0.22 0.38 -6.77
N GLN A 273 0.24 1.39 -7.65
CA GLN A 273 -0.74 1.53 -8.74
C GLN A 273 -0.72 0.34 -9.72
N PHE A 274 0.45 -0.22 -9.99
CA PHE A 274 0.62 -1.38 -10.85
C PHE A 274 0.71 -2.68 -10.03
N ASP A 275 0.23 -3.77 -10.62
CA ASP A 275 0.27 -5.09 -9.97
C ASP A 275 1.68 -5.70 -10.02
N VAL A 276 2.28 -5.92 -8.85
CA VAL A 276 3.62 -6.52 -8.72
C VAL A 276 3.50 -8.06 -8.73
N ILE A 277 3.32 -8.64 -9.92
CA ILE A 277 2.96 -10.07 -10.05
C ILE A 277 4.01 -10.86 -10.82
N TRP A 278 4.44 -11.98 -10.23
CA TRP A 278 5.20 -13.02 -10.92
C TRP A 278 4.26 -14.00 -11.60
N LYS A 279 4.08 -13.84 -12.92
CA LYS A 279 3.10 -14.60 -13.72
C LYS A 279 3.16 -16.13 -13.54
N ASN A 280 4.36 -16.66 -13.30
CA ASN A 280 4.59 -18.11 -13.17
C ASN A 280 4.40 -18.64 -11.74
N CYS A 281 4.31 -17.76 -10.73
CA CYS A 281 4.08 -18.16 -9.34
C CYS A 281 2.58 -18.23 -9.03
N THR A 282 2.19 -19.08 -8.09
CA THR A 282 0.80 -19.19 -7.64
C THR A 282 0.44 -18.08 -6.65
N VAL A 283 -0.86 -17.86 -6.41
CA VAL A 283 -1.33 -16.94 -5.35
C VAL A 283 -0.72 -17.30 -4.00
N GLN A 284 -0.75 -18.59 -3.65
CA GLN A 284 -0.09 -19.14 -2.46
C GLN A 284 1.37 -18.70 -2.36
N VAL A 285 2.16 -18.93 -3.41
CA VAL A 285 3.61 -18.63 -3.39
C VAL A 285 3.89 -17.15 -3.18
N HIS A 286 3.08 -16.25 -3.77
CA HIS A 286 3.22 -14.82 -3.52
C HIS A 286 3.01 -14.49 -2.05
N LEU A 287 1.88 -14.94 -1.47
CA LEU A 287 1.52 -14.59 -0.09
C LEU A 287 2.47 -15.20 0.93
N GLU A 288 2.91 -16.45 0.73
CA GLU A 288 3.91 -17.09 1.59
C GLU A 288 5.27 -16.39 1.52
N PHE A 289 5.68 -15.95 0.32
CA PHE A 289 6.92 -15.21 0.13
C PHE A 289 6.91 -13.89 0.91
N PHE A 290 5.86 -13.08 0.73
CA PHE A 290 5.72 -11.81 1.44
C PHE A 290 5.57 -12.02 2.96
N ALA A 291 4.92 -13.10 3.39
CA ALA A 291 4.79 -13.41 4.82
C ALA A 291 6.14 -13.66 5.47
N ARG A 292 6.99 -14.46 4.83
CA ARG A 292 8.35 -14.71 5.31
C ARG A 292 9.22 -13.46 5.27
N LEU A 293 9.10 -12.64 4.23
CA LEU A 293 9.83 -11.37 4.13
C LEU A 293 9.48 -10.42 5.29
N LYS A 294 8.19 -10.35 5.63
CA LYS A 294 7.65 -9.60 6.77
C LYS A 294 7.93 -10.22 8.14
N GLY A 295 8.61 -11.37 8.18
CA GLY A 295 9.02 -12.01 9.42
C GLY A 295 7.96 -12.87 10.10
N VAL A 296 6.90 -13.27 9.39
CA VAL A 296 5.93 -14.25 9.88
C VAL A 296 6.66 -15.57 10.18
N SER A 297 6.41 -16.13 11.35
CA SER A 297 7.01 -17.40 11.79
C SER A 297 6.70 -18.52 10.80
N HIS A 298 7.69 -19.37 10.51
CA HIS A 298 7.59 -20.45 9.53
C HIS A 298 6.32 -21.31 9.74
N TYR A 299 6.00 -21.62 10.99
CA TYR A 299 4.83 -22.43 11.38
C TYR A 299 3.48 -21.74 11.11
N GLN A 300 3.47 -20.42 10.93
CA GLN A 300 2.25 -19.63 10.71
C GLN A 300 2.11 -19.15 9.27
N VAL A 301 3.16 -19.23 8.45
CA VAL A 301 3.19 -18.67 7.08
C VAL A 301 2.02 -19.15 6.24
N GLU A 302 1.77 -20.46 6.20
CA GLU A 302 0.68 -21.04 5.40
C GLU A 302 -0.69 -20.57 5.89
N ARG A 303 -0.91 -20.59 7.22
CA ARG A 303 -2.15 -20.13 7.84
C ARG A 303 -2.42 -18.66 7.53
N VAL A 304 -1.41 -17.80 7.71
CA VAL A 304 -1.52 -16.36 7.44
C VAL A 304 -1.77 -16.10 5.95
N ALA A 305 -1.03 -16.76 5.06
CA ALA A 305 -1.20 -16.61 3.62
C ALA A 305 -2.63 -17.01 3.18
N HIS A 306 -3.14 -18.13 3.67
CA HIS A 306 -4.48 -18.58 3.36
C HIS A 306 -5.57 -17.68 3.95
N THR A 307 -5.41 -17.20 5.19
CA THR A 307 -6.35 -16.25 5.82
C THR A 307 -6.43 -14.95 5.01
N ILE A 308 -5.29 -14.38 4.62
CA ILE A 308 -5.25 -13.17 3.80
C ILE A 308 -5.85 -13.42 2.41
N ALA A 309 -5.56 -14.57 1.78
CA ALA A 309 -6.19 -14.95 0.52
C ALA A 309 -7.71 -15.02 0.63
N ARG A 310 -8.23 -15.59 1.72
CA ARG A 310 -9.69 -15.64 1.98
C ARG A 310 -10.29 -14.25 2.15
N ALA A 311 -9.62 -13.36 2.89
CA ALA A 311 -10.09 -12.00 3.12
C ALA A 311 -10.28 -11.20 1.81
N VAL A 312 -9.41 -11.42 0.82
CA VAL A 312 -9.55 -10.82 -0.52
C VAL A 312 -10.35 -11.69 -1.51
N GLY A 313 -11.00 -12.76 -1.07
CA GLY A 313 -11.78 -13.64 -1.95
C GLY A 313 -10.95 -14.39 -3.00
N LEU A 314 -9.70 -14.75 -2.68
CA LEU A 314 -8.78 -15.59 -3.46
C LEU A 314 -8.46 -16.93 -2.76
N GLY A 315 -9.16 -17.24 -1.67
CA GLY A 315 -8.90 -18.41 -0.83
C GLY A 315 -9.53 -19.73 -1.30
N SER A 316 -10.29 -19.75 -2.40
CA SER A 316 -10.78 -21.01 -2.95
C SER A 316 -9.61 -21.82 -3.53
N ASN A 317 -9.59 -23.14 -3.31
CA ASN A 317 -8.44 -23.99 -3.68
C ASN A 317 -8.04 -23.86 -5.16
N ASP A 318 -9.03 -23.69 -6.05
CA ASP A 318 -8.84 -23.55 -7.49
C ASP A 318 -8.18 -22.22 -7.90
N VAL A 319 -8.29 -21.18 -7.05
CA VAL A 319 -7.69 -19.85 -7.26
C VAL A 319 -6.37 -19.74 -6.49
N TYR A 320 -6.33 -20.22 -5.25
CA TYR A 320 -5.17 -20.13 -4.37
C TYR A 320 -3.94 -20.85 -4.94
N THR A 321 -4.16 -21.98 -5.62
CA THR A 321 -3.11 -22.76 -6.30
C THR A 321 -2.89 -22.36 -7.76
N ARG A 322 -3.70 -21.41 -8.28
CA ARG A 322 -3.60 -20.94 -9.67
C ARG A 322 -2.39 -20.03 -9.85
N LYS A 323 -1.72 -20.16 -11.01
CA LYS A 323 -0.66 -19.23 -11.43
C LYS A 323 -1.23 -17.82 -11.61
N ALA A 324 -0.50 -16.83 -11.10
CA ALA A 324 -0.95 -15.44 -11.09
C ALA A 324 -1.12 -14.86 -12.50
N GLY A 325 -0.41 -15.39 -13.50
CA GLY A 325 -0.59 -15.03 -14.90
C GLY A 325 -1.94 -15.45 -15.51
N ALA A 326 -2.63 -16.43 -14.92
CA ALA A 326 -3.95 -16.89 -15.34
C ALA A 326 -5.11 -16.22 -14.58
N LEU A 327 -4.81 -15.30 -13.67
CA LEU A 327 -5.81 -14.53 -12.94
C LEU A 327 -6.39 -13.41 -13.82
N SER A 328 -7.67 -13.07 -13.62
CA SER A 328 -8.26 -11.87 -14.23
C SER A 328 -7.61 -10.59 -13.70
N GLY A 329 -7.81 -9.46 -14.37
CA GLY A 329 -7.30 -8.16 -13.90
C GLY A 329 -7.71 -7.83 -12.47
N GLY A 330 -9.00 -8.02 -12.13
CA GLY A 330 -9.49 -7.79 -10.77
C GLY A 330 -8.93 -8.76 -9.74
N MET A 331 -8.70 -10.03 -10.10
CA MET A 331 -8.04 -10.99 -9.20
C MET A 331 -6.57 -10.65 -8.95
N ARG A 332 -5.87 -10.17 -9.98
CA ARG A 332 -4.49 -9.67 -9.86
C ARG A 332 -4.41 -8.47 -8.92
N ARG A 333 -5.35 -7.52 -9.06
CA ARG A 333 -5.44 -6.38 -8.16
C ARG A 333 -5.68 -6.78 -6.71
N ARG A 334 -6.59 -7.73 -6.49
CA ARG A 334 -6.85 -8.30 -5.16
C ARG A 334 -5.63 -9.01 -4.57
N LEU A 335 -4.82 -9.67 -5.39
CA LEU A 335 -3.54 -10.24 -4.96
C LEU A 335 -2.55 -9.15 -4.54
N SER A 336 -2.47 -8.03 -5.27
CA SER A 336 -1.64 -6.86 -4.90
C SER A 336 -2.04 -6.29 -3.54
N ILE A 337 -3.35 -6.11 -3.32
CA ILE A 337 -3.88 -5.66 -2.02
C ILE A 337 -3.55 -6.69 -0.94
N ALA A 338 -3.76 -7.98 -1.20
CA ALA A 338 -3.44 -9.06 -0.26
C ALA A 338 -1.98 -9.00 0.20
N MET A 339 -1.03 -8.87 -0.73
CA MET A 339 0.41 -8.76 -0.40
C MET A 339 0.71 -7.56 0.50
N SER A 340 0.00 -6.45 0.35
CA SER A 340 0.18 -5.26 1.21
C SER A 340 -0.29 -5.48 2.65
N LEU A 341 -1.26 -6.37 2.89
CA LEU A 341 -1.81 -6.68 4.21
C LEU A 341 -0.99 -7.72 4.97
N VAL A 342 -0.16 -8.48 4.27
CA VAL A 342 0.65 -9.54 4.86
C VAL A 342 1.62 -8.96 5.90
N GLY A 343 1.72 -9.63 7.05
CA GLY A 343 2.57 -9.21 8.15
C GLY A 343 1.93 -8.19 9.10
N SER A 344 0.64 -7.89 8.93
CA SER A 344 -0.13 -6.98 9.80
C SER A 344 0.56 -5.62 10.00
N PRO A 345 0.80 -4.85 8.92
CA PRO A 345 1.48 -3.57 9.02
C PRO A 345 0.71 -2.57 9.88
N SER A 346 1.41 -1.63 10.52
CA SER A 346 0.79 -0.54 11.27
C SER A 346 0.35 0.61 10.37
N VAL A 347 0.97 0.75 9.20
CA VAL A 347 0.62 1.76 8.19
C VAL A 347 0.35 1.06 6.86
N LEU A 348 -0.79 1.34 6.24
CA LEU A 348 -1.15 0.81 4.93
C LEU A 348 -1.25 1.97 3.92
N VAL A 349 -0.53 1.84 2.81
CA VAL A 349 -0.54 2.79 1.69
C VAL A 349 -1.11 2.10 0.46
N LEU A 350 -2.18 2.65 -0.09
CA LEU A 350 -2.91 2.10 -1.23
C LEU A 350 -2.97 3.14 -2.35
N ASP A 351 -2.32 2.85 -3.47
CA ASP A 351 -2.30 3.74 -4.63
C ASP A 351 -3.38 3.32 -5.65
N GLU A 352 -4.51 4.02 -5.68
CA GLU A 352 -5.69 3.74 -6.51
C GLU A 352 -6.24 2.29 -6.40
N PRO A 353 -6.54 1.78 -5.18
CA PRO A 353 -6.79 0.35 -4.92
C PRO A 353 -7.92 -0.26 -5.76
N THR A 354 -8.97 0.50 -6.05
CA THR A 354 -10.20 -0.04 -6.66
C THR A 354 -10.43 0.35 -8.12
N THR A 355 -9.45 0.99 -8.74
CA THR A 355 -9.53 1.38 -10.16
C THR A 355 -9.63 0.14 -11.05
N GLY A 356 -10.64 0.14 -11.94
CA GLY A 356 -10.88 -0.96 -12.88
C GLY A 356 -11.54 -2.22 -12.28
N LEU A 357 -12.01 -2.16 -11.03
CA LEU A 357 -12.78 -3.24 -10.40
C LEU A 357 -14.28 -3.06 -10.59
N ASP A 358 -15.01 -4.16 -10.66
CA ASP A 358 -16.46 -4.17 -10.66
C ASP A 358 -17.03 -3.69 -9.30
N PRO A 359 -18.29 -3.20 -9.25
CA PRO A 359 -18.86 -2.62 -8.04
C PRO A 359 -18.89 -3.58 -6.84
N SER A 360 -19.16 -4.87 -7.04
CA SER A 360 -19.22 -5.83 -5.93
C SER A 360 -17.84 -6.08 -5.34
N THR A 361 -16.84 -6.31 -6.18
CA THR A 361 -15.46 -6.48 -5.73
C THR A 361 -14.92 -5.24 -5.03
N ARG A 362 -15.29 -4.04 -5.51
CA ARG A 362 -14.93 -2.76 -4.89
C ARG A 362 -15.44 -2.66 -3.47
N ASN A 363 -16.74 -2.93 -3.26
CA ASN A 363 -17.34 -2.85 -1.92
C ASN A 363 -16.69 -3.84 -0.95
N ASN A 364 -16.37 -5.05 -1.39
CA ASN A 364 -15.66 -6.03 -0.54
C ASN A 364 -14.27 -5.51 -0.12
N ILE A 365 -13.56 -4.82 -1.02
CA ILE A 365 -12.26 -4.20 -0.68
C ILE A 365 -12.46 -3.04 0.29
N TRP A 366 -13.51 -2.24 0.11
CA TRP A 366 -13.83 -1.14 1.01
C TRP A 366 -14.10 -1.63 2.44
N GLU A 367 -14.89 -2.69 2.58
CA GLU A 367 -15.12 -3.37 3.86
C GLU A 367 -13.82 -3.91 4.47
N LEU A 368 -12.96 -4.50 3.64
CA LEU A 368 -11.64 -4.97 4.07
C LEU A 368 -10.76 -3.81 4.58
N ILE A 369 -10.74 -2.68 3.89
CA ILE A 369 -9.97 -1.51 4.32
C ILE A 369 -10.52 -0.93 5.61
N ASN A 370 -11.84 -0.82 5.74
CA ASN A 370 -12.50 -0.33 6.94
C ASN A 370 -12.22 -1.26 8.14
N SER A 371 -12.29 -2.59 7.95
CA SER A 371 -11.94 -3.55 9.01
C SER A 371 -10.46 -3.52 9.38
N PHE A 372 -9.58 -3.16 8.46
CA PHE A 372 -8.16 -2.97 8.74
C PHE A 372 -7.90 -1.70 9.56
N ASN A 373 -8.67 -0.63 9.32
CA ASN A 373 -8.53 0.67 9.98
C ASN A 373 -9.01 0.63 11.45
N SER A 374 -8.28 -0.12 12.27
CA SER A 374 -8.45 -0.24 13.73
C SER A 374 -7.69 0.87 14.48
N HIS A 375 -7.95 1.02 15.78
CA HIS A 375 -7.41 2.09 16.63
C HIS A 375 -5.88 2.28 16.57
N ASP A 376 -5.11 1.23 16.26
CA ASP A 376 -3.63 1.28 16.23
C ASP A 376 -3.03 1.32 14.81
N ARG A 377 -3.86 1.43 13.77
CA ARG A 377 -3.41 1.40 12.37
C ARG A 377 -3.78 2.69 11.65
N SER A 378 -3.01 3.04 10.63
CA SER A 378 -3.32 4.18 9.76
C SER A 378 -3.35 3.74 8.31
N VAL A 379 -4.29 4.29 7.56
CA VAL A 379 -4.43 3.99 6.13
C VAL A 379 -4.26 5.29 5.33
N ILE A 380 -3.56 5.21 4.22
CA ILE A 380 -3.43 6.28 3.24
C ILE A 380 -3.87 5.73 1.90
N ILE A 381 -4.86 6.39 1.29
CA ILE A 381 -5.41 5.99 0.00
C ILE A 381 -5.26 7.15 -0.96
N THR A 382 -4.66 6.93 -2.12
CA THR A 382 -4.83 7.86 -3.23
C THR A 382 -6.00 7.38 -4.07
N THR A 383 -6.88 8.31 -4.41
CA THR A 383 -8.01 8.01 -5.28
C THR A 383 -8.35 9.23 -6.11
N HIS A 384 -8.92 8.99 -7.28
CA HIS A 384 -9.59 10.00 -8.09
C HIS A 384 -11.11 9.82 -8.07
N MET A 385 -11.63 8.88 -7.27
CA MET A 385 -13.06 8.62 -7.11
C MET A 385 -13.55 9.24 -5.80
N MET A 386 -14.38 10.27 -5.90
CA MET A 386 -14.88 11.00 -4.74
C MET A 386 -15.75 10.12 -3.83
N LEU A 387 -16.52 9.19 -4.40
CA LEU A 387 -17.29 8.20 -3.64
C LEU A 387 -16.41 7.29 -2.77
N GLU A 388 -15.21 6.93 -3.24
CA GLU A 388 -14.27 6.12 -2.45
C GLU A 388 -13.72 6.93 -1.27
N ALA A 389 -13.36 8.18 -1.52
CA ALA A 389 -12.88 9.07 -0.46
C ALA A 389 -13.99 9.37 0.58
N ASP A 390 -15.24 9.54 0.15
CA ASP A 390 -16.38 9.78 1.04
C ASP A 390 -16.69 8.54 1.91
N ALA A 391 -16.55 7.33 1.35
CA ALA A 391 -16.89 6.09 2.05
C ALA A 391 -15.80 5.58 3.00
N LEU A 392 -14.52 5.78 2.68
CA LEU A 392 -13.40 5.19 3.42
C LEU A 392 -12.64 6.15 4.31
N CYS A 393 -12.51 7.41 3.90
CA CYS A 393 -11.56 8.30 4.54
C CYS A 393 -12.18 8.95 5.77
N SER A 394 -11.38 9.18 6.81
CA SER A 394 -11.77 10.02 7.95
C SER A 394 -11.45 11.49 7.66
N ARG A 395 -10.41 11.73 6.85
CA ARG A 395 -9.96 13.04 6.39
C ARG A 395 -9.52 12.96 4.94
N ILE A 396 -9.66 14.06 4.22
CA ILE A 396 -9.25 14.19 2.83
C ILE A 396 -8.23 15.32 2.74
N ALA A 397 -7.10 15.03 2.10
CA ALA A 397 -6.08 15.99 1.70
C ALA A 397 -6.18 16.22 0.19
N ILE A 398 -6.50 17.45 -0.21
CA ILE A 398 -6.58 17.85 -1.62
C ILE A 398 -5.23 18.43 -2.04
N ILE A 399 -4.60 17.80 -3.03
CA ILE A 399 -3.31 18.23 -3.60
C ILE A 399 -3.51 18.71 -5.03
N ALA A 400 -2.97 19.89 -5.33
CA ALA A 400 -2.84 20.42 -6.67
C ALA A 400 -1.45 21.02 -6.89
N ASP A 401 -0.86 20.77 -8.07
CA ASP A 401 0.48 21.23 -8.46
C ASP A 401 1.61 20.93 -7.46
N GLY A 402 1.53 19.76 -6.80
CA GLY A 402 2.50 19.33 -5.80
C GLY A 402 2.37 20.01 -4.44
N LYS A 403 1.33 20.84 -4.23
CA LYS A 403 1.07 21.53 -2.96
C LYS A 403 -0.20 21.03 -2.30
N LEU A 404 -0.19 20.96 -0.98
CA LEU A 404 -1.42 20.76 -0.20
C LEU A 404 -2.26 22.03 -0.30
N LYS A 405 -3.50 21.89 -0.76
CA LYS A 405 -4.46 22.99 -0.82
C LYS A 405 -5.29 23.08 0.44
N VAL A 406 -5.83 21.94 0.87
CA VAL A 406 -6.63 21.83 2.08
C VAL A 406 -6.57 20.40 2.61
N VAL A 407 -6.72 20.26 3.93
CA VAL A 407 -6.94 18.99 4.60
C VAL A 407 -8.06 19.16 5.62
N GLY A 408 -8.98 18.21 5.69
CA GLY A 408 -10.08 18.26 6.65
C GLY A 408 -11.00 17.05 6.55
N THR A 409 -12.02 16.99 7.41
CA THR A 409 -13.10 16.00 7.27
C THR A 409 -13.96 16.32 6.05
N GLN A 410 -14.70 15.33 5.54
CA GLN A 410 -15.64 15.51 4.43
C GLN A 410 -16.63 16.63 4.73
N GLN A 411 -17.17 16.66 5.95
CA GLN A 411 -18.15 17.66 6.35
C GLN A 411 -17.53 19.06 6.40
N TYR A 412 -16.33 19.19 6.96
CA TYR A 412 -15.60 20.46 6.97
C TYR A 412 -15.37 20.99 5.55
N LEU A 413 -14.93 20.11 4.64
CA LEU A 413 -14.69 20.48 3.24
C LEU A 413 -15.97 20.90 2.52
N LYS A 414 -17.07 20.15 2.69
CA LYS A 414 -18.38 20.45 2.11
C LYS A 414 -18.96 21.76 2.66
N ASN A 415 -18.79 22.04 3.95
CA ASN A 415 -19.28 23.27 4.58
C ASN A 415 -18.46 24.51 4.17
N THR A 416 -17.14 24.37 4.04
CA THR A 416 -16.23 25.50 3.81
C THR A 416 -16.08 25.86 2.33
N TYR A 417 -16.08 24.85 1.45
CA TYR A 417 -15.80 25.02 0.02
C TYR A 417 -16.92 24.50 -0.90
N GLY A 418 -17.96 23.89 -0.34
CA GLY A 418 -19.11 23.47 -1.13
C GLY A 418 -20.01 24.66 -1.47
N SER A 419 -20.81 24.53 -2.53
CA SER A 419 -21.75 25.56 -2.98
C SER A 419 -23.02 25.66 -2.12
N GLY A 420 -23.03 25.08 -0.92
CA GLY A 420 -24.19 25.00 -0.02
C GLY A 420 -25.02 23.73 -0.20
N TYR A 421 -26.32 23.87 -0.37
CA TYR A 421 -27.28 22.78 -0.56
C TYR A 421 -27.94 22.87 -1.93
N LEU A 422 -28.25 21.72 -2.53
CA LEU A 422 -29.07 21.60 -3.73
C LEU A 422 -30.49 21.18 -3.33
N LEU A 423 -31.45 22.05 -3.60
CA LEU A 423 -32.87 21.78 -3.45
C LEU A 423 -33.47 21.46 -4.82
N GLN A 424 -33.92 20.21 -4.99
CA GLN A 424 -34.69 19.78 -6.14
C GLN A 424 -36.18 19.73 -5.77
N LEU A 425 -37.00 20.53 -6.46
CA LEU A 425 -38.45 20.57 -6.28
C LEU A 425 -39.16 19.94 -7.47
N ASN A 426 -40.11 19.05 -7.20
CA ASN A 426 -41.04 18.50 -8.18
C ASN A 426 -42.41 19.12 -7.97
N LEU A 427 -42.93 19.79 -9.00
CA LEU A 427 -44.20 20.50 -9.00
C LEU A 427 -45.34 19.61 -9.50
N VAL A 428 -46.54 19.83 -8.96
CA VAL A 428 -47.79 19.16 -9.36
C VAL A 428 -48.15 19.57 -10.80
N GLN A 429 -48.12 20.88 -11.06
CA GLN A 429 -48.46 21.48 -12.36
C GLN A 429 -47.20 21.91 -13.10
N SER A 430 -47.12 21.54 -14.38
CA SER A 430 -46.15 22.07 -15.32
C SER A 430 -46.60 23.45 -15.82
N GLY A 431 -45.70 24.41 -15.85
CA GLY A 431 -45.98 25.75 -16.36
C GLY A 431 -45.09 26.80 -15.74
N ARG A 432 -44.77 27.84 -16.50
CA ARG A 432 -43.83 28.90 -16.07
C ARG A 432 -44.32 29.65 -14.83
N GLU A 433 -45.62 29.95 -14.76
CA GLU A 433 -46.24 30.59 -13.59
C GLU A 433 -46.16 29.73 -12.31
N SER A 434 -46.32 28.41 -12.45
CA SER A 434 -46.15 27.48 -11.33
C SER A 434 -44.71 27.48 -10.82
N GLN A 435 -43.75 27.49 -11.73
CA GLN A 435 -42.32 27.54 -11.41
C GLN A 435 -41.91 28.87 -10.75
N GLU A 436 -42.44 29.99 -11.24
CA GLU A 436 -42.15 31.32 -10.66
C GLU A 436 -42.74 31.43 -9.25
N ARG A 437 -43.99 30.99 -9.03
CA ARG A 437 -44.58 30.91 -7.68
C ARG A 437 -43.76 30.04 -6.72
N ALA A 438 -43.25 28.90 -7.19
CA ALA A 438 -42.39 28.04 -6.38
C ALA A 438 -41.05 28.71 -6.03
N MET A 439 -40.43 29.43 -6.97
CA MET A 439 -39.21 30.18 -6.70
C MET A 439 -39.43 31.34 -5.72
N ASP A 440 -40.55 32.05 -5.83
CA ASP A 440 -40.90 33.14 -4.92
C ASP A 440 -41.13 32.62 -3.49
N PHE A 441 -41.80 31.47 -3.36
CA PHE A 441 -41.92 30.78 -2.08
C PHE A 441 -40.55 30.41 -1.49
N VAL A 442 -39.64 29.84 -2.29
CA VAL A 442 -38.30 29.48 -1.82
C VAL A 442 -37.53 30.70 -1.33
N ARG A 443 -37.57 31.81 -2.06
CA ARG A 443 -36.86 33.03 -1.68
C ARG A 443 -37.42 33.68 -0.42
N ARG A 444 -38.74 33.63 -0.25
CA ARG A 444 -39.44 34.24 0.89
C ARG A 444 -39.33 33.40 2.16
N GLU A 445 -39.56 32.09 2.05
CA GLU A 445 -39.71 31.21 3.21
C GLU A 445 -38.42 30.47 3.60
N LEU A 446 -37.56 30.17 2.62
CA LEU A 446 -36.33 29.42 2.85
C LEU A 446 -35.10 30.33 2.90
N HIS A 447 -34.74 30.97 1.78
CA HIS A 447 -33.55 31.82 1.73
C HIS A 447 -33.58 32.81 0.55
N PRO A 448 -33.34 34.12 0.76
CA PRO A 448 -33.41 35.14 -0.30
C PRO A 448 -32.42 34.89 -1.45
N ASP A 449 -31.21 34.45 -1.13
CA ASP A 449 -30.14 34.19 -2.09
C ASP A 449 -30.25 32.81 -2.79
N ALA A 450 -31.44 32.22 -2.82
CA ALA A 450 -31.68 30.99 -3.56
C ALA A 450 -31.57 31.23 -5.09
N GLU A 451 -30.67 30.48 -5.72
CA GLU A 451 -30.34 30.60 -7.15
C GLU A 451 -30.87 29.41 -7.93
N LEU A 452 -31.60 29.68 -9.01
CA LEU A 452 -32.11 28.62 -9.87
C LEU A 452 -31.05 28.15 -10.86
N THR A 453 -30.59 26.91 -10.71
CA THR A 453 -29.56 26.32 -11.56
C THR A 453 -30.13 25.70 -12.82
N ALA A 454 -31.27 25.00 -12.71
CA ALA A 454 -31.89 24.35 -13.87
C ALA A 454 -33.42 24.32 -13.79
N ARG A 455 -34.06 24.49 -14.96
CA ARG A 455 -35.51 24.33 -15.16
C ARG A 455 -35.79 23.12 -16.04
N GLN A 456 -36.66 22.25 -15.58
CA GLN A 456 -37.27 21.18 -16.36
C GLN A 456 -38.80 21.27 -16.28
N VAL A 457 -39.54 20.47 -17.05
CA VAL A 457 -41.01 20.61 -17.22
C VAL A 457 -41.77 20.67 -15.89
N LYS A 458 -41.40 19.82 -14.92
CA LYS A 458 -41.99 19.79 -13.57
C LYS A 458 -40.95 19.87 -12.45
N THR A 459 -39.68 20.03 -12.78
CA THR A 459 -38.59 19.94 -11.80
C THR A 459 -37.76 21.22 -11.81
N LEU A 460 -37.48 21.75 -10.62
CA LEU A 460 -36.60 22.89 -10.42
C LEU A 460 -35.40 22.45 -9.59
N ASN A 461 -34.20 22.76 -10.05
CA ASN A 461 -32.97 22.58 -9.27
C ASN A 461 -32.48 23.95 -8.81
N ILE A 462 -32.37 24.12 -7.50
CA ILE A 462 -32.11 25.40 -6.85
C ILE A 462 -30.88 25.21 -5.96
N ASN A 463 -29.86 26.02 -6.17
CA ASN A 463 -28.74 26.13 -5.24
C ASN A 463 -29.14 27.02 -4.08
N MET A 464 -28.94 26.52 -2.87
CA MET A 464 -29.25 27.16 -1.61
C MET A 464 -27.94 27.42 -0.87
N PRO A 465 -27.78 28.59 -0.23
CA PRO A 465 -26.59 28.91 0.57
C PRO A 465 -26.32 27.91 1.70
N SER A 466 -25.06 27.87 2.17
CA SER A 466 -24.60 26.95 3.23
C SER A 466 -25.12 27.32 4.62
N ASP A 467 -25.53 28.56 4.85
CA ASP A 467 -26.14 29.07 6.08
C ASP A 467 -27.67 28.83 6.15
N LEU A 468 -28.22 28.03 5.23
CA LEU A 468 -29.62 27.62 5.23
C LEU A 468 -30.01 26.97 6.57
N ASN A 469 -31.00 27.57 7.24
CA ASN A 469 -31.61 26.97 8.42
C ASN A 469 -32.48 25.76 8.01
N LEU A 470 -31.93 24.55 8.20
CA LEU A 470 -32.59 23.30 7.82
C LEU A 470 -33.94 23.10 8.50
N GLU A 471 -34.07 23.44 9.79
CA GLU A 471 -35.34 23.29 10.53
C GLU A 471 -36.45 24.13 9.90
N ARG A 472 -36.18 25.40 9.63
CA ARG A 472 -37.11 26.31 8.96
C ARG A 472 -37.43 25.81 7.55
N ALA A 473 -36.42 25.39 6.80
CA ALA A 473 -36.59 24.92 5.43
C ALA A 473 -37.49 23.68 5.35
N PHE A 474 -37.25 22.68 6.19
CA PHE A 474 -38.09 21.48 6.25
C PHE A 474 -39.51 21.83 6.71
N ARG A 475 -39.69 22.67 7.74
CA ARG A 475 -41.02 23.10 8.21
C ARG A 475 -41.82 23.77 7.08
N ALA A 476 -41.20 24.67 6.33
CA ALA A 476 -41.84 25.35 5.20
C ALA A 476 -42.19 24.38 4.06
N LEU A 477 -41.26 23.51 3.66
CA LEU A 477 -41.46 22.55 2.57
C LEU A 477 -42.53 21.51 2.88
N TYR A 478 -42.63 21.02 4.12
CA TYR A 478 -43.68 20.09 4.54
C TYR A 478 -45.04 20.79 4.72
N GLY A 479 -45.06 22.02 5.23
CA GLY A 479 -46.28 22.80 5.40
C GLY A 479 -47.00 23.08 4.08
N ASN A 480 -46.27 23.06 2.96
CA ASN A 480 -46.78 23.46 1.65
C ASN A 480 -47.09 22.29 0.70
N LYS A 481 -47.04 21.04 1.18
CA LYS A 481 -47.44 19.85 0.40
C LYS A 481 -48.93 19.82 0.06
N SER A 482 -49.77 20.59 0.77
CA SER A 482 -51.23 20.52 0.67
C SER A 482 -51.86 21.42 -0.41
N GLY A 483 -51.08 21.93 -1.36
CA GLY A 483 -51.61 22.53 -2.60
C GLY A 483 -52.13 23.96 -2.50
N ALA A 484 -51.97 24.66 -1.36
CA ALA A 484 -52.49 26.01 -1.19
C ALA A 484 -51.55 27.11 -1.76
N GLU A 485 -50.22 26.96 -1.69
CA GLU A 485 -49.28 27.99 -2.17
C GLU A 485 -48.02 27.42 -2.86
N GLY A 486 -48.13 26.93 -4.10
CA GLY A 486 -46.92 26.65 -4.93
C GLY A 486 -46.82 25.23 -5.47
N GLY A 487 -47.77 24.36 -5.14
CA GLY A 487 -47.96 23.08 -5.83
C GLY A 487 -46.74 22.16 -5.81
N ILE A 488 -46.03 22.08 -4.68
CA ILE A 488 -44.87 21.20 -4.51
C ILE A 488 -45.37 19.79 -4.17
N ASN A 489 -45.10 18.83 -5.05
CA ASN A 489 -45.43 17.42 -4.86
C ASN A 489 -44.35 16.69 -4.02
N GLN A 490 -43.10 16.89 -4.40
CA GLN A 490 -41.95 16.24 -3.77
C GLN A 490 -40.77 17.20 -3.76
N PHE A 491 -39.90 17.06 -2.78
CA PHE A 491 -38.63 17.76 -2.74
C PHE A 491 -37.50 16.81 -2.34
N VAL A 492 -36.28 17.13 -2.76
CA VAL A 492 -35.03 16.52 -2.32
C VAL A 492 -34.09 17.64 -1.96
N LEU A 493 -33.56 17.61 -0.74
CA LEU A 493 -32.53 18.52 -0.29
C LEU A 493 -31.25 17.71 -0.06
N SER A 494 -30.20 18.00 -0.83
CA SER A 494 -28.89 17.35 -0.71
C SER A 494 -27.81 18.39 -0.45
N GLN A 495 -26.78 18.06 0.31
CA GLN A 495 -25.61 18.92 0.43
C GLN A 495 -24.73 18.83 -0.82
N ALA A 496 -23.93 19.87 -1.09
CA ALA A 496 -22.86 19.83 -2.07
C ALA A 496 -21.96 18.60 -1.90
N SER A 497 -21.57 18.02 -3.02
CA SER A 497 -20.74 16.82 -3.07
C SER A 497 -19.25 17.16 -2.92
N LEU A 498 -18.42 16.15 -2.65
CA LEU A 498 -16.95 16.34 -2.71
C LEU A 498 -16.46 16.66 -4.13
N GLU A 499 -17.22 16.29 -5.17
CA GLU A 499 -16.90 16.65 -6.56
C GLU A 499 -17.01 18.17 -6.75
N ASP A 500 -18.05 18.80 -6.19
CA ASP A 500 -18.24 20.26 -6.26
C ASP A 500 -17.12 21.01 -5.52
N VAL A 501 -16.74 20.52 -4.33
CA VAL A 501 -15.60 21.04 -3.57
C VAL A 501 -14.31 20.93 -4.39
N PHE A 502 -14.10 19.79 -5.04
CA PHE A 502 -12.91 19.54 -5.85
C PHE A 502 -12.82 20.50 -7.04
N VAL A 503 -13.93 20.71 -7.77
CA VAL A 503 -14.01 21.66 -8.89
C VAL A 503 -13.72 23.09 -8.41
N THR A 504 -14.30 23.48 -7.28
CA THR A 504 -14.13 24.83 -6.70
C THR A 504 -12.67 25.12 -6.33
N LEU A 505 -11.94 24.11 -5.84
CA LEU A 505 -10.54 24.24 -5.42
C LEU A 505 -9.54 24.17 -6.57
N GLY A 506 -9.99 24.26 -7.83
CA GLY A 506 -9.14 24.18 -9.02
C GLY A 506 -8.68 22.75 -9.32
N GLY A 507 -9.43 21.77 -8.82
CA GLY A 507 -9.30 20.36 -9.14
C GLY A 507 -9.50 20.07 -10.60
#